data_AF-A0AAW7YSY5-F1
#
_entry.id   AF-A0AAW7YSY5-F1
#
_cell.length_a   1.000
_cell.length_b   1.000
_cell.length_c   1.000
_cell.angle_alpha   90.00
_cell.angle_beta   90.00
_cell.angle_gamma   90.00
#
_symmetry.space_group_name_H-M   'P 1'
#
loop_
_entity.id
_entity.type
_entity.pdbx_description
1 polymer ?
#
loop_
_entity_poly.entity_id
_entity_poly.type
_entity_poly.pdbx_seq_one_letter_code
_entity_poly.pdbx_strand_id
1 'polypeptide(L)'
;RTPAQIEAFESGREANFAIARKGLGRYRVSAFFQREQPSMVIRRIETDIPSFEQLQLPQILKEVGMSKRGLILFVGATGAGKST
;
A
#
# COMPACT_ATOMS: atom_id res chain seq x y z
N ARG A 1 16.74 1.85 -8.75
CA ARG A 1 16.72 2.93 -7.74
C ARG A 1 17.10 4.18 -8.49
N THR A 2 16.35 5.26 -8.35
CA THR A 2 16.71 6.53 -9.01
C THR A 2 17.71 7.29 -8.14
N PRO A 3 18.61 8.10 -8.72
CA PRO A 3 19.52 8.95 -7.94
C PRO A 3 18.78 9.81 -6.89
N ALA A 4 17.62 10.38 -7.27
CA ALA A 4 16.78 11.16 -6.38
C ALA A 4 16.27 10.39 -5.13
N GLN A 5 16.05 9.07 -5.22
CA GLN A 5 15.63 8.26 -4.07
C GLN A 5 16.76 8.04 -3.07
N ILE A 6 18.00 7.98 -3.56
CA ILE A 6 19.20 7.82 -2.74
C ILE A 6 19.46 9.12 -2.00
N GLU A 7 19.45 10.25 -2.73
CA GLU A 7 19.63 11.59 -2.18
C GLU A 7 18.56 11.92 -1.12
N ALA A 8 17.30 11.57 -1.36
CA ALA A 8 16.22 11.76 -0.39
C ALA A 8 16.46 10.95 0.90
N PHE A 9 16.99 9.73 0.80
CA PHE A 9 17.32 8.92 1.96
C PHE A 9 18.55 9.41 2.72
N GLU A 10 19.58 9.86 2.00
CA GLU A 10 20.82 10.38 2.60
C GLU A 10 20.59 11.71 3.33
N SER A 11 19.76 12.59 2.76
CA SER A 11 19.44 13.90 3.36
C SER A 11 18.32 13.81 4.40
N GLY A 12 17.26 13.07 4.12
CA GLY A 12 16.05 12.99 4.95
C GLY A 12 16.02 11.83 5.94
N ARG A 13 16.98 10.89 5.87
CA ARG A 13 17.03 9.64 6.65
C ARG A 13 15.79 8.74 6.50
N GLU A 14 14.94 9.02 5.52
CA GLU A 14 13.73 8.26 5.21
C GLU A 14 13.46 8.27 3.70
N ALA A 15 12.95 7.16 3.17
CA ALA A 15 12.50 7.06 1.80
C ALA A 15 11.40 6.00 1.64
N ASN A 16 10.30 6.37 0.97
CA ASN A 16 9.18 5.47 0.67
C ASN A 16 9.05 5.30 -0.84
N PHE A 17 9.12 4.06 -1.33
CA PHE A 17 9.01 3.78 -2.76
C PHE A 17 8.45 2.39 -3.04
N ALA A 18 8.06 2.14 -4.29
CA ALA A 18 7.66 0.81 -4.74
C ALA A 18 8.73 0.22 -5.67
N ILE A 19 8.96 -1.09 -5.57
CA ILE A 19 9.81 -1.84 -6.48
C ILE A 19 8.99 -2.94 -7.16
N ALA A 20 9.27 -3.18 -8.44
CA ALA A 20 8.72 -4.29 -9.19
C ALA A 20 9.86 -5.23 -9.61
N ARG A 21 9.63 -6.53 -9.47
CA ARG A 21 10.55 -7.59 -9.88
C ARG A 21 9.79 -8.61 -10.71
N LYS A 22 10.22 -8.78 -11.96
CA LYS A 22 9.63 -9.78 -12.87
C LYS A 22 9.72 -11.16 -12.22
N GLY A 23 8.59 -11.86 -12.14
CA GLY A 23 8.50 -13.20 -11.52
C GLY A 23 8.38 -13.23 -10.00
N LEU A 24 8.56 -12.10 -9.29
CA LEU A 24 8.46 -12.04 -7.81
C LEU A 24 7.33 -11.12 -7.32
N GLY A 25 6.95 -10.13 -8.13
CA GLY A 25 5.82 -9.24 -7.86
C GLY A 25 6.24 -7.81 -7.54
N ARG A 26 5.33 -7.08 -6.88
CA ARG A 26 5.49 -5.68 -6.48
C ARG A 26 5.62 -5.57 -4.98
N TYR A 27 6.43 -4.63 -4.51
CA TYR A 27 6.66 -4.41 -3.09
C TYR A 27 6.68 -2.93 -2.77
N ARG A 28 6.13 -2.56 -1.62
CA ARG A 28 6.30 -1.26 -1.00
C ARG A 28 7.46 -1.35 -0.02
N VAL A 29 8.42 -0.44 -0.17
CA VAL A 29 9.60 -0.33 0.67
C VAL A 29 9.51 0.98 1.45
N SER A 30 9.70 0.88 2.76
CA SER A 30 9.89 2.01 3.67
C SER A 30 11.28 1.88 4.26
N ALA A 31 12.22 2.68 3.76
CA ALA A 31 13.58 2.76 4.27
C ALA A 31 13.68 3.92 5.26
N PHE A 32 14.33 3.70 6.40
CA PHE A 32 14.46 4.69 7.49
C PHE A 32 15.71 4.40 8.34
N PHE A 33 16.11 5.34 9.18
CA PHE A 33 17.13 5.09 10.20
C PHE A 33 16.48 4.68 11.53
N GLN A 34 17.01 3.63 12.16
CA GLN A 34 16.62 3.20 13.50
C GLN A 34 17.88 3.04 14.34
N ARG A 35 17.96 3.75 15.47
CA ARG A 35 19.17 3.75 16.34
C ARG A 35 20.45 4.04 15.55
N GLU A 36 20.40 5.08 14.70
CA GLU A 36 21.48 5.47 13.79
C GLU A 36 21.92 4.40 12.77
N GLN A 37 21.12 3.34 12.59
CA GLN A 37 21.39 2.29 11.60
C GLN A 37 20.36 2.32 10.47
N PRO A 38 20.80 2.28 9.20
CA PRO A 38 19.90 2.13 8.05
C PRO A 38 19.07 0.85 8.18
N SER A 39 17.76 0.99 8.10
CA SER A 39 16.77 -0.08 8.25
C SER A 39 15.70 0.02 7.17
N MET A 40 14.99 -1.08 6.90
CA MET A 40 13.86 -1.04 5.97
C MET A 40 12.79 -2.07 6.30
N VAL A 41 11.55 -1.73 5.98
CA VAL A 41 10.41 -2.64 5.96
C VAL A 41 9.98 -2.84 4.51
N ILE A 42 9.82 -4.10 4.11
CA ILE A 42 9.37 -4.48 2.77
C ILE A 42 8.04 -5.23 2.92
N ARG A 43 7.01 -4.76 2.23
CA ARG A 43 5.69 -5.40 2.20
C ARG A 43 5.31 -5.72 0.78
N ARG A 44 4.81 -6.94 0.55
CA ARG A 44 4.27 -7.33 -0.76
C ARG A 44 3.03 -6.48 -1.06
N ILE A 45 2.95 -6.00 -2.29
CA ILE A 45 1.74 -5.40 -2.84
C ILE A 45 1.02 -6.53 -3.56
N GLU A 46 -0.17 -6.87 -3.08
CA GLU A 46 -1.00 -7.88 -3.74
C GLU A 46 -1.38 -7.36 -5.14
N THR A 47 -1.10 -8.17 -6.15
CA THR A 47 -1.36 -7.82 -7.54
C THR A 47 -2.72 -8.29 -8.02
N ASP A 48 -3.28 -9.27 -7.33
CA ASP A 48 -4.64 -9.75 -7.56
C ASP A 48 -5.58 -8.92 -6.70
N ILE A 49 -6.44 -8.13 -7.34
CA ILE A 49 -7.47 -7.36 -6.65
C ILE A 49 -8.67 -8.28 -6.54
N PRO A 50 -9.06 -8.72 -5.33
CA PRO A 50 -10.14 -9.65 -5.17
C PRO A 50 -11.46 -9.05 -5.66
N SER A 51 -12.32 -9.89 -6.20
CA SER A 51 -13.67 -9.49 -6.60
C SER A 51 -14.53 -9.20 -5.35
N PHE A 52 -15.62 -8.45 -5.54
CA PHE A 52 -16.61 -8.21 -4.47
C PHE A 52 -17.14 -9.50 -3.83
N GLU A 53 -17.29 -10.56 -4.62
CA GLU A 53 -17.75 -11.87 -4.18
C GLU A 53 -16.70 -12.57 -3.30
N GLN A 54 -15.41 -12.48 -3.67
CA GLN A 54 -14.31 -13.04 -2.89
C GLN A 54 -14.10 -12.31 -1.56
N LEU A 55 -14.41 -11.01 -1.52
CA LEU A 55 -14.38 -10.20 -0.30
C LEU A 55 -15.62 -10.41 0.59
N GLN A 56 -16.60 -11.21 0.16
CA GLN A 56 -17.87 -11.46 0.87
C GLN A 56 -18.57 -10.16 1.30
N LEU A 57 -18.44 -9.12 0.47
CA LEU A 57 -18.98 -7.81 0.80
C LEU A 57 -20.50 -7.80 0.63
N PRO A 58 -21.24 -7.12 1.52
CA PRO A 58 -22.67 -6.89 1.33
C PRO A 58 -22.96 -6.25 -0.04
N GLN A 59 -23.97 -6.77 -0.72
CA GLN A 59 -24.31 -6.35 -2.10
C GLN A 59 -24.63 -4.84 -2.21
N ILE A 60 -25.13 -4.24 -1.12
CA ILE A 60 -25.34 -2.79 -0.99
C ILE A 60 -24.08 -1.96 -1.26
N LEU A 61 -22.88 -2.49 -0.98
CA LEU A 61 -21.62 -1.78 -1.25
C LEU A 61 -21.35 -1.61 -2.74
N LYS A 62 -21.86 -2.50 -3.60
CA LYS A 62 -21.78 -2.36 -5.06
C LYS A 62 -22.63 -1.19 -5.55
N GLU A 63 -23.83 -1.04 -5.00
CA GLU A 63 -24.72 0.08 -5.33
C GLU A 63 -24.17 1.41 -4.81
N VAL A 64 -23.70 1.43 -3.56
CA VAL A 64 -23.07 2.60 -2.95
C VAL A 64 -21.83 3.02 -3.73
N GLY A 65 -20.98 2.08 -4.17
CA GLY A 65 -19.80 2.36 -5.01
C GLY A 65 -20.13 2.94 -6.39
N MET A 66 -21.33 2.73 -6.91
CA MET A 66 -21.80 3.28 -8.18
C MET A 66 -22.50 4.65 -8.03
N SER A 67 -22.59 5.18 -6.81
CA SER A 67 -23.20 6.49 -6.55
C SER A 67 -22.42 7.61 -7.22
N LYS A 68 -23.10 8.48 -7.98
CA LYS A 68 -22.45 9.57 -8.72
C LYS A 68 -21.82 10.63 -7.82
N ARG A 69 -22.31 10.78 -6.58
CA ARG A 69 -21.87 11.78 -5.59
C ARG A 69 -22.14 11.25 -4.17
N GLY A 70 -21.28 11.61 -3.23
CA GLY A 70 -21.39 11.22 -1.82
C GLY A 70 -20.01 11.00 -1.20
N LEU A 71 -19.93 11.01 0.12
CA LEU A 71 -18.73 10.64 0.87
C LEU A 71 -18.96 9.25 1.48
N ILE A 72 -18.12 8.28 1.12
CA ILE A 72 -18.15 6.93 1.67
C ILE A 72 -16.94 6.79 2.60
N LEU A 73 -17.18 6.54 3.88
CA LEU A 73 -16.14 6.34 4.88
C LEU A 73 -16.05 4.86 5.24
N PHE A 74 -14.98 4.20 4.82
CA PHE A 74 -14.67 2.82 5.21
C PHE A 74 -13.86 2.84 6.52
N VAL A 75 -14.50 2.48 7.64
CA VAL A 75 -13.91 2.44 8.99
C VAL A 75 -13.72 1.00 9.47
N GLY A 76 -12.66 0.77 10.26
CA GLY A 76 -12.28 -0.53 10.77
C GLY A 76 -10.86 -0.54 11.33
N ALA A 77 -10.50 -1.54 12.12
CA ALA A 77 -9.16 -1.66 12.72
C ALA A 77 -8.04 -1.84 11.69
N THR A 78 -6.79 -1.48 12.02
CA THR A 78 -5.62 -1.73 11.15
C THR A 78 -5.53 -3.22 10.80
N GLY A 79 -5.38 -3.54 9.52
CA GLY A 79 -5.39 -4.94 9.05
C GLY A 79 -6.77 -5.54 8.75
N ALA A 80 -7.88 -4.84 9.04
CA ALA A 80 -9.25 -5.30 8.76
C ALA A 80 -9.66 -5.23 7.27
N GLY A 81 -8.72 -5.34 6.34
CA GLY A 81 -9.02 -5.37 4.90
C GLY A 81 -9.42 -4.04 4.25
N LYS A 82 -9.33 -2.90 4.93
CA LYS A 82 -9.69 -1.57 4.36
C LYS A 82 -8.87 -1.16 3.12
N SER A 83 -7.70 -1.74 2.94
CA SER A 83 -6.79 -1.43 1.81
C SER A 83 -6.58 -2.64 0.90
N THR A 84 -7.35 -3.70 1.14
CA THR A 84 -7.44 -4.89 0.30
C THR A 84 -8.39 -4.58 -0.85
#